data_AF-A0A534YFS9-F1
#
_entry.id   AF-A0A534YFS9-F1
#
_cell.length_a   1.000
_cell.length_b   1.000
_cell.length_c   1.000
_cell.angle_alpha   90.00
_cell.angle_beta   90.00
_cell.angle_gamma   90.00
#
_symmetry.space_group_name_H-M   'P 1'
#
loop_
_entity.id
_entity.type
_entity.pdbx_description
1 polymer ?
#
loop_
_entity_poly.entity_id
_entity_poly.type
_entity_poly.pdbx_seq_one_letter_code
_entity_poly.pdbx_strand_id
1 'polypeptide(L)'
;MKRAVAIGILLCAGCRTLPFPEPEVEGPYGRELLKWVRKTSLYSGLETRAFCRVVYLSYDMIDAQAKQISSMRAELPDEAARTREKLHRETATPTVFAILYTPDKGANDWEAKDSVWRIAINLGLGQIEPQRIERLERPFNAELRALYPYLDDYSVAYVIHFPAQEAPGGLHFTPTEVTMIAAGALGKMEFKWDLQAMAAAK
;
A
#
# COMPACT_ATOMS: atom_id res chain seq x y z
N MET A 1 -64.18 -6.29 -18.70
CA MET A 1 -63.28 -6.11 -17.53
C MET A 1 -61.88 -6.54 -17.95
N LYS A 2 -60.95 -5.59 -18.15
CA LYS A 2 -59.58 -5.86 -18.60
C LYS A 2 -58.70 -6.04 -17.36
N ARG A 3 -58.13 -7.23 -17.16
CA ARG A 3 -57.14 -7.48 -16.09
C ARG A 3 -55.75 -7.14 -16.64
N ALA A 4 -55.19 -6.05 -16.14
CA ALA A 4 -53.80 -5.69 -16.40
C ALA A 4 -52.88 -6.62 -15.58
N VAL A 5 -51.98 -7.32 -16.25
CA VAL A 5 -50.90 -8.08 -15.63
C VAL A 5 -49.74 -7.13 -15.42
N ALA A 6 -49.44 -6.81 -14.16
CA ALA A 6 -48.26 -6.03 -13.79
C ALA A 6 -47.05 -6.97 -13.72
N ILE A 7 -46.12 -6.82 -14.65
CA ILE A 7 -44.81 -7.48 -14.63
C ILE A 7 -43.93 -6.71 -13.65
N GLY A 8 -43.63 -7.33 -12.51
CA GLY A 8 -42.71 -6.78 -11.51
C GLY A 8 -41.27 -6.85 -12.01
N ILE A 9 -40.64 -5.68 -12.17
CA ILE A 9 -39.20 -5.56 -12.44
C ILE A 9 -38.45 -5.91 -11.16
N LEU A 10 -37.78 -7.06 -11.15
CA LEU A 10 -36.83 -7.44 -10.11
C LEU A 10 -35.58 -6.55 -10.25
N LEU A 11 -35.49 -5.52 -9.42
CA LEU A 11 -34.26 -4.74 -9.26
C LEU A 11 -33.17 -5.67 -8.70
N CYS A 12 -32.22 -6.06 -9.55
CA CYS A 12 -30.99 -6.71 -9.13
C CYS A 12 -30.23 -5.76 -8.21
N ALA A 13 -30.39 -5.94 -6.90
CA ALA A 13 -29.50 -5.33 -5.91
C ALA A 13 -28.09 -5.85 -6.21
N GLY A 14 -27.27 -4.97 -6.78
CA GLY A 14 -25.90 -5.27 -7.17
C GLY A 14 -25.14 -5.90 -6.02
N CYS A 15 -24.21 -6.79 -6.39
CA CYS A 15 -23.26 -7.43 -5.48
C CYS A 15 -22.64 -6.37 -4.57
N ARG A 16 -23.14 -6.25 -3.34
CA ARG A 16 -22.39 -5.62 -2.25
C ARG A 16 -21.23 -6.55 -1.97
N THR A 17 -20.04 -6.18 -2.42
CA THR A 17 -18.79 -6.71 -1.88
C THR A 17 -18.92 -6.67 -0.36
N LEU A 18 -18.82 -7.82 0.30
CA LEU A 18 -18.84 -7.88 1.76
C LEU A 18 -17.68 -6.99 2.24
N PRO A 19 -17.95 -5.85 2.90
CA PRO A 19 -16.88 -5.04 3.42
C PRO A 19 -16.30 -5.86 4.58
N PHE A 20 -15.08 -6.36 4.43
CA PHE A 20 -14.24 -6.57 5.60
C PHE A 20 -14.29 -5.26 6.38
N PRO A 21 -14.68 -5.27 7.67
CA PRO A 21 -14.77 -4.04 8.45
C PRO A 21 -13.42 -3.35 8.35
N GLU A 22 -13.38 -2.21 7.66
CA GLU A 22 -12.14 -1.43 7.58
C GLU A 22 -11.87 -0.96 9.00
N PRO A 23 -10.69 -1.24 9.55
CA PRO A 23 -10.35 -0.77 10.88
C PRO A 23 -10.43 0.75 10.88
N GLU A 24 -11.03 1.30 11.94
CA GLU A 24 -11.10 2.73 12.12
C GLU A 24 -9.69 3.27 12.37
N VAL A 25 -9.22 4.14 11.46
CA VAL A 25 -7.89 4.73 11.59
C VAL A 25 -8.06 6.15 12.11
N GLU A 26 -7.88 6.31 13.42
CA GLU A 26 -8.09 7.57 14.12
C GLU A 26 -6.82 8.43 14.20
N GLY A 27 -7.03 9.71 14.52
CA GLY A 27 -5.95 10.62 14.89
C GLY A 27 -5.11 11.16 13.72
N PRO A 28 -4.04 11.92 14.05
CA PRO A 28 -3.20 12.57 13.04
C PRO A 28 -2.50 11.59 12.11
N TYR A 29 -1.97 10.49 12.65
CA TYR A 29 -1.32 9.44 11.86
C TYR A 29 -2.31 8.77 10.90
N GLY A 30 -3.51 8.43 11.36
CA GLY A 30 -4.50 7.78 10.53
C GLY A 30 -4.94 8.60 9.33
N ARG A 31 -5.12 9.91 9.52
CA ARG A 31 -5.39 10.84 8.41
C ARG A 31 -4.26 10.86 7.39
N GLU A 32 -3.01 10.82 7.83
CA GLU A 32 -1.87 10.78 6.90
C GLU A 32 -1.80 9.43 6.17
N LEU A 33 -1.94 8.31 6.89
CA LEU A 33 -1.99 6.97 6.31
C LEU A 33 -3.05 6.85 5.21
N LEU A 34 -4.25 7.38 5.45
CA LEU A 34 -5.36 7.34 4.49
C LEU A 34 -5.05 8.12 3.19
N LYS A 35 -4.20 9.16 3.24
CA LYS A 35 -3.77 9.87 2.02
C LYS A 35 -2.86 9.00 1.16
N TRP A 36 -1.98 8.23 1.80
CA TRP A 36 -0.91 7.47 1.14
C TRP A 36 -1.25 6.02 0.88
N VAL A 37 -2.30 5.45 1.48
CA VAL A 37 -2.72 4.08 1.20
C VAL A 37 -3.48 3.99 -0.13
N ARG A 38 -3.20 2.96 -0.91
CA ARG A 38 -3.99 2.53 -2.06
C ARG A 38 -4.35 1.06 -1.86
N LYS A 39 -5.58 0.71 -2.22
CA LYS A 39 -6.09 -0.66 -2.11
C LYS A 39 -6.60 -1.14 -3.45
N THR A 40 -6.41 -2.41 -3.72
CA THR A 40 -6.96 -3.08 -4.89
C THR A 40 -7.32 -4.52 -4.57
N SER A 41 -8.14 -5.10 -5.44
CA SER A 41 -8.59 -6.48 -5.32
C SER A 41 -8.60 -7.10 -6.71
N LEU A 42 -8.04 -8.30 -6.82
CA LEU A 42 -8.11 -9.11 -8.04
C LEU A 42 -9.19 -10.17 -7.88
N TYR A 43 -10.02 -10.29 -8.89
CA TYR A 43 -11.06 -11.30 -8.98
C TYR A 43 -10.96 -12.08 -10.30
N SER A 44 -11.36 -13.34 -10.28
CA SER A 44 -11.57 -14.16 -11.46
C SER A 44 -12.95 -14.79 -11.36
N GLY A 45 -13.92 -14.28 -12.12
CA GLY A 45 -15.32 -14.60 -11.91
C GLY A 45 -15.79 -14.18 -10.50
N LEU A 46 -16.25 -15.15 -9.71
CA LEU A 46 -16.64 -14.93 -8.30
C LEU A 46 -15.50 -15.25 -7.31
N GLU A 47 -14.35 -15.72 -7.79
CA GLU A 47 -13.21 -16.06 -6.94
C GLU A 47 -12.37 -14.82 -6.65
N THR A 48 -12.01 -14.63 -5.39
CA THR A 48 -10.97 -13.68 -5.00
C THR A 48 -9.61 -14.26 -5.38
N ARG A 49 -8.75 -13.49 -6.03
CA ARG A 49 -7.37 -13.87 -6.37
C ARG A 49 -6.34 -13.15 -5.51
N ALA A 50 -6.58 -11.88 -5.19
CA ALA A 50 -5.74 -11.14 -4.28
C ALA A 50 -6.48 -9.98 -3.62
N PHE A 51 -6.12 -9.65 -2.39
CA PHE A 51 -6.33 -8.34 -1.78
C PHE A 51 -4.99 -7.72 -1.50
N CYS A 52 -4.80 -6.47 -1.91
CA CYS A 52 -3.54 -5.79 -1.67
C CYS A 52 -3.78 -4.35 -1.24
N ARG A 53 -3.07 -3.94 -0.19
CA ARG A 53 -2.95 -2.56 0.26
C ARG A 53 -1.49 -2.17 0.18
N VAL A 54 -1.22 -1.00 -0.36
CA VAL A 54 0.13 -0.45 -0.44
C VAL A 54 0.15 0.97 0.05
N VAL A 55 1.22 1.36 0.71
CA VAL A 55 1.45 2.71 1.24
C VAL A 55 2.77 3.19 0.65
N TYR A 56 2.71 4.25 -0.14
CA TYR A 56 3.94 4.90 -0.57
C TYR A 56 4.54 5.66 0.63
N LEU A 57 5.75 5.27 1.02
CA LEU A 57 6.43 5.82 2.19
C LEU A 57 7.11 7.14 1.82
N SER A 58 6.29 8.16 1.54
CA SER A 58 6.75 9.51 1.27
C SER A 58 7.40 10.13 2.51
N TYR A 59 8.06 11.27 2.32
CA TYR A 59 8.64 12.03 3.42
C TYR A 59 7.60 12.39 4.50
N ASP A 60 6.40 12.84 4.11
CA ASP A 60 5.33 13.20 5.05
C ASP A 60 4.77 11.98 5.79
N MET A 61 4.61 10.86 5.06
CA MET A 61 4.14 9.61 5.65
C MET A 61 5.13 9.11 6.71
N ILE A 62 6.43 9.17 6.41
CA ILE A 62 7.49 8.75 7.33
C ILE A 62 7.63 9.69 8.52
N ASP A 63 7.45 10.99 8.34
CA ASP A 63 7.41 11.94 9.45
C ASP A 63 6.22 11.66 10.39
N ALA A 64 5.04 11.37 9.84
CA ALA A 64 3.88 10.97 10.62
C ALA A 64 4.09 9.62 11.33
N GLN A 65 4.69 8.65 10.66
CA GLN A 65 5.03 7.35 11.23
C GLN A 65 6.04 7.47 12.38
N ALA A 66 7.10 8.27 12.20
CA ALA A 66 8.09 8.54 13.24
C ALA A 66 7.45 9.16 14.49
N LYS A 67 6.57 10.14 14.31
CA LYS A 67 5.80 10.76 15.40
C LYS A 67 4.92 9.75 16.12
N GLN A 68 4.23 8.89 15.36
CA GLN A 68 3.38 7.85 15.93
C GLN A 68 4.19 6.83 16.73
N ILE A 69 5.33 6.37 16.22
CA ILE A 69 6.25 5.47 16.92
C ILE A 69 6.77 6.10 18.21
N SER A 70 7.25 7.34 18.12
CA SER A 70 7.78 8.08 19.28
C SER A 70 6.72 8.22 20.37
N SER A 71 5.47 8.52 19.97
CA SER A 71 4.32 8.61 20.87
C SER A 71 4.02 7.28 21.55
N MET A 72 3.95 6.18 20.79
CA MET A 72 3.68 4.84 21.33
C MET A 72 4.75 4.36 22.32
N ARG A 73 6.01 4.74 22.09
CA ARG A 73 7.15 4.39 22.93
C ARG A 73 7.43 5.38 24.06
N ALA A 74 6.68 6.49 24.12
CA ALA A 74 6.93 7.60 25.03
C ALA A 74 8.39 8.11 24.97
N GLU A 75 8.95 8.19 23.76
CA GLU A 75 10.33 8.62 23.52
C GLU A 75 10.54 10.08 23.95
N LEU A 76 11.69 10.37 24.57
CA LEU A 76 12.10 11.75 24.86
C LEU A 76 12.44 12.51 23.55
N PRO A 77 12.48 13.85 23.53
CA PRO A 77 12.71 14.62 22.32
C PRO A 77 13.96 14.21 21.52
N ASP A 78 15.08 13.91 22.20
CA ASP A 78 16.32 13.47 21.56
C ASP A 78 16.20 12.06 20.94
N GLU A 79 15.41 11.17 21.57
CA GLU A 79 15.13 9.83 21.05
C GLU A 79 14.20 9.89 19.85
N ALA A 80 13.14 10.68 19.93
CA ALA A 80 12.20 10.91 18.84
C ALA A 80 12.91 11.48 17.59
N ALA A 81 13.87 12.40 17.79
CA ALA A 81 14.72 12.90 16.72
C ALA A 81 15.56 11.79 16.07
N ARG A 82 16.20 10.93 16.88
CA ARG A 82 16.97 9.76 16.38
C ARG A 82 16.07 8.77 15.64
N THR A 83 14.88 8.48 16.13
CA THR A 83 13.89 7.61 15.48
C THR A 83 13.48 8.16 14.12
N ARG A 84 13.17 9.45 14.06
CA ARG A 84 12.83 10.14 12.81
C ARG A 84 13.99 10.07 11.80
N GLU A 85 15.20 10.41 12.20
CA GLU A 85 16.38 10.37 11.34
C GLU A 85 16.66 8.96 10.81
N LYS A 86 16.52 7.94 11.67
CA LYS A 86 16.69 6.54 11.30
C LYS A 86 15.68 6.16 10.20
N LEU A 87 14.40 6.44 10.40
CA LEU A 87 13.35 6.08 9.43
C LEU A 87 13.55 6.79 8.09
N HIS A 88 13.86 8.09 8.09
CA HIS A 88 14.15 8.80 6.84
C HIS A 88 15.38 8.26 6.10
N ARG A 89 16.39 7.76 6.84
CA ARG A 89 17.56 7.12 6.24
C ARG A 89 17.21 5.78 5.61
N GLU A 90 16.40 4.98 6.29
CA GLU A 90 15.92 3.69 5.78
C GLU A 90 15.01 3.86 4.54
N THR A 91 14.29 4.98 4.45
CA THR A 91 13.44 5.33 3.30
C THR A 91 14.02 6.46 2.45
N ALA A 92 15.34 6.58 2.37
CA ALA A 92 15.99 7.63 1.58
C ALA A 92 15.78 7.44 0.07
N THR A 93 15.53 6.20 -0.37
CA THR A 93 15.11 5.88 -1.73
C THR A 93 13.61 5.58 -1.77
N PRO A 94 12.97 5.62 -2.96
CA PRO A 94 11.54 5.34 -3.08
C PRO A 94 11.21 3.99 -2.45
N THR A 95 10.33 4.01 -1.44
CA THR A 95 10.01 2.82 -0.64
C THR A 95 8.50 2.67 -0.53
N VAL A 96 8.02 1.44 -0.63
CA VAL A 96 6.60 1.11 -0.47
C VAL A 96 6.45 0.05 0.61
N PHE A 97 5.49 0.26 1.51
CA PHE A 97 5.00 -0.78 2.40
C PHE A 97 3.79 -1.46 1.76
N ALA A 98 3.75 -2.78 1.72
CA ALA A 98 2.67 -3.54 1.12
C ALA A 98 2.11 -4.58 2.09
N ILE A 99 0.81 -4.82 2.00
CA ILE A 99 0.09 -5.91 2.67
C ILE A 99 -0.61 -6.67 1.55
N LEU A 100 -0.26 -7.94 1.38
CA LEU A 100 -0.82 -8.81 0.37
C LEU A 100 -1.49 -10.01 1.02
N TYR A 101 -2.68 -10.32 0.55
CA TYR A 101 -3.34 -11.59 0.75
C TYR A 101 -3.65 -12.21 -0.61
N THR A 102 -3.18 -13.43 -0.82
CA THR A 102 -3.67 -14.35 -1.87
C THR A 102 -4.20 -15.62 -1.21
N PRO A 103 -5.33 -16.20 -1.70
CA PRO A 103 -5.84 -17.48 -1.17
C PRO A 103 -4.85 -18.63 -1.36
N ASP A 104 -4.13 -18.64 -2.47
CA ASP A 104 -2.96 -19.51 -2.64
C ASP A 104 -1.77 -18.91 -1.90
N LYS A 105 -1.36 -19.55 -0.80
CA LYS A 105 -0.24 -19.08 0.02
C LYS A 105 1.09 -19.05 -0.74
N GLY A 106 1.25 -19.90 -1.76
CA GLY A 106 2.44 -19.92 -2.59
C GLY A 106 2.62 -18.63 -3.39
N ALA A 107 1.53 -17.91 -3.67
CA ALA A 107 1.57 -16.64 -4.37
C ALA A 107 1.73 -15.41 -3.45
N ASN A 108 1.91 -15.61 -2.13
CA ASN A 108 2.30 -14.56 -1.20
C ASN A 108 3.83 -14.60 -1.03
N ASP A 109 4.55 -14.31 -2.11
CA ASP A 109 5.98 -14.57 -2.24
C ASP A 109 6.72 -13.46 -3.02
N TRP A 110 6.33 -12.20 -2.88
CA TRP A 110 6.91 -11.09 -3.66
C TRP A 110 8.44 -10.97 -3.52
N GLU A 111 9.01 -11.45 -2.42
CA GLU A 111 10.45 -11.50 -2.19
C GLU A 111 11.17 -12.64 -2.92
N ALA A 112 10.45 -13.66 -3.37
CA ALA A 112 11.02 -14.85 -3.99
C ALA A 112 11.55 -14.53 -5.40
N LYS A 113 12.71 -15.08 -5.73
CA LYS A 113 13.35 -14.88 -7.04
C LYS A 113 12.52 -15.43 -8.19
N ASP A 114 11.78 -16.50 -7.95
CA ASP A 114 10.89 -17.20 -8.87
C ASP A 114 9.41 -16.90 -8.58
N SER A 115 9.13 -15.77 -7.92
CA SER A 115 7.75 -15.33 -7.67
C SER A 115 6.95 -15.26 -8.96
N VAL A 116 5.67 -15.62 -8.85
CA VAL A 116 4.70 -15.44 -9.95
C VAL A 116 4.44 -13.96 -10.26
N TRP A 117 4.92 -13.04 -9.41
CA TRP A 117 4.74 -11.60 -9.52
C TRP A 117 6.01 -10.88 -9.97
N ARG A 118 5.88 -10.04 -10.99
CA ARG A 118 6.80 -8.95 -11.30
C ARG A 118 6.34 -7.70 -10.56
N ILE A 119 7.23 -7.12 -9.76
CA ILE A 119 7.02 -5.86 -9.05
C ILE A 119 7.80 -4.75 -9.75
N ALA A 120 7.17 -3.60 -9.97
CA ALA A 120 7.83 -2.43 -10.51
C ALA A 120 7.21 -1.13 -9.97
N ILE A 121 8.00 -0.06 -10.00
CA ILE A 121 7.51 1.31 -9.79
C ILE A 121 7.79 2.14 -11.02
N ASN A 122 6.94 3.11 -11.33
CA ASN A 122 7.19 4.14 -12.32
C ASN A 122 7.03 5.50 -11.63
N LEU A 123 8.09 6.31 -11.70
CA LEU A 123 8.14 7.64 -11.10
C LEU A 123 8.01 8.75 -12.15
N GLY A 124 7.72 8.41 -13.41
CA GLY A 124 7.59 9.33 -14.54
C GLY A 124 8.65 9.12 -15.65
N LEU A 125 9.73 8.40 -15.35
CA LEU A 125 10.82 8.11 -16.30
C LEU A 125 10.80 6.68 -16.86
N GLY A 126 9.81 5.87 -16.49
CA GLY A 126 9.69 4.46 -16.88
C GLY A 126 9.66 3.51 -15.68
N GLN A 127 9.46 2.23 -15.98
CA GLN A 127 9.37 1.19 -14.95
C GLN A 127 10.75 0.81 -14.40
N ILE A 128 10.83 0.64 -13.09
CA ILE A 128 12.01 0.26 -12.34
C ILE A 128 11.67 -0.94 -11.48
N GLU A 129 12.56 -1.92 -11.47
CA GLU A 129 12.46 -3.08 -10.59
C GLU A 129 12.97 -2.74 -9.18
N PRO A 130 12.46 -3.42 -8.14
CA PRO A 130 12.93 -3.23 -6.77
C PRO A 130 14.39 -3.66 -6.65
N GLN A 131 15.16 -2.91 -5.87
CA GLN A 131 16.52 -3.32 -5.49
C GLN A 131 16.49 -4.34 -4.34
N ARG A 132 15.43 -4.30 -3.51
CA ARG A 132 15.27 -5.16 -2.33
C ARG A 132 13.81 -5.24 -1.93
N ILE A 133 13.32 -6.44 -1.67
CA ILE A 133 12.01 -6.70 -1.07
C ILE A 133 12.26 -7.45 0.24
N GLU A 134 11.82 -6.86 1.35
CA GLU A 134 11.87 -7.49 2.66
C GLU A 134 10.49 -8.02 3.00
N ARG A 135 10.40 -9.34 3.22
CA ARG A 135 9.21 -9.95 3.80
C ARG A 135 9.23 -9.77 5.32
N LEU A 136 8.13 -9.26 5.87
CA LEU A 136 7.93 -9.20 7.30
C LEU A 136 7.19 -10.46 7.75
N GLU A 137 7.84 -11.23 8.62
CA GLU A 137 7.29 -12.50 9.11
C GLU A 137 6.25 -12.31 10.22
N ARG A 138 5.32 -13.26 10.29
CA ARG A 138 4.36 -13.37 11.38
C ARG A 138 5.05 -14.05 12.59
N PRO A 139 4.65 -13.73 13.83
CA PRO A 139 3.60 -12.77 14.20
C PRO A 139 4.08 -11.32 14.07
N PHE A 140 3.25 -10.45 13.49
CA PHE A 140 3.52 -9.02 13.48
C PHE A 140 3.56 -8.49 14.92
N ASN A 141 4.47 -7.58 15.24
CA ASN A 141 4.53 -6.98 16.57
C ASN A 141 3.38 -5.95 16.77
N ALA A 142 3.14 -5.55 18.02
CA ALA A 142 2.04 -4.62 18.35
C ALA A 142 2.21 -3.24 17.70
N GLU A 143 3.46 -2.78 17.59
CA GLU A 143 3.78 -1.50 16.95
C GLU A 143 3.38 -1.49 15.46
N LEU A 144 3.74 -2.53 14.71
CA LEU A 144 3.41 -2.65 13.30
C LEU A 144 1.90 -2.76 13.09
N ARG A 145 1.18 -3.48 13.97
CA ARG A 145 -0.29 -3.54 13.94
C ARG A 145 -0.94 -2.20 14.27
N ALA A 146 -0.36 -1.42 15.18
CA ALA A 146 -0.84 -0.07 15.49
C ALA A 146 -0.63 0.92 14.33
N LEU A 147 0.50 0.79 13.62
CA LEU A 147 0.79 1.59 12.42
C LEU A 147 -0.03 1.16 11.20
N TYR A 148 -0.29 -0.13 11.05
CA TYR A 148 -1.02 -0.67 9.92
C TYR A 148 -2.12 -1.60 10.44
N PRO A 149 -3.27 -1.03 10.85
CA PRO A 149 -4.34 -1.81 11.48
C PRO A 149 -5.03 -2.78 10.50
N TYR A 150 -4.67 -2.72 9.22
CA TYR A 150 -5.09 -3.65 8.17
C TYR A 150 -4.33 -4.98 8.18
N LEU A 151 -3.31 -5.14 9.02
CA LEU A 151 -2.56 -6.39 9.14
C LEU A 151 -3.41 -7.44 9.85
N ASP A 152 -3.75 -8.50 9.12
CA ASP A 152 -4.42 -9.68 9.65
C ASP A 152 -3.49 -10.90 9.64
N ASP A 153 -3.98 -12.01 10.19
CA ASP A 153 -3.20 -13.25 10.30
C ASP A 153 -3.08 -14.01 8.96
N TYR A 154 -3.78 -13.57 7.91
CA TYR A 154 -3.79 -14.23 6.60
C TYR A 154 -2.90 -13.52 5.58
N SER A 155 -2.55 -12.27 5.83
CA SER A 155 -1.75 -11.42 4.96
C SER A 155 -0.25 -11.56 5.24
N VAL A 156 0.55 -11.20 4.24
CA VAL A 156 1.99 -11.02 4.33
C VAL A 156 2.31 -9.55 4.08
N ALA A 157 3.22 -8.99 4.86
CA ALA A 157 3.67 -7.63 4.68
C ALA A 157 5.06 -7.56 4.04
N TYR A 158 5.30 -6.53 3.25
CA TYR A 158 6.56 -6.29 2.57
C TYR A 158 7.02 -4.85 2.72
N VAL A 159 8.33 -4.65 2.82
CA VAL A 159 8.98 -3.36 2.59
C VAL A 159 9.76 -3.46 1.29
N ILE A 160 9.39 -2.63 0.32
CA ILE A 160 9.89 -2.70 -1.05
C ILE A 160 10.72 -1.44 -1.29
N HIS A 161 12.02 -1.61 -1.46
CA HIS A 161 12.93 -0.54 -1.80
C HIS A 161 13.19 -0.54 -3.30
N PHE A 162 13.07 0.63 -3.91
CA PHE A 162 13.46 0.89 -5.29
C PHE A 162 14.74 1.74 -5.30
N PRO A 163 15.56 1.65 -6.35
CA PRO A 163 16.72 2.51 -6.47
C PRO A 163 16.30 3.97 -6.68
N ALA A 164 17.17 4.90 -6.29
CA ALA A 164 16.99 6.31 -6.61
C ALA A 164 16.98 6.53 -8.13
N GLN A 165 16.20 7.49 -8.60
CA GLN A 165 16.25 7.92 -9.99
C GLN A 165 16.94 9.27 -10.12
N GLU A 166 17.79 9.37 -11.12
CA GLU A 166 18.38 10.61 -11.59
C GLU A 166 17.74 10.97 -12.93
N ALA A 167 17.45 12.26 -13.14
CA ALA A 167 17.00 12.71 -14.44
C ALA A 167 18.17 12.65 -15.43
N PRO A 168 17.90 12.49 -16.74
CA PRO A 168 18.93 12.61 -17.77
C PRO A 168 19.75 13.90 -17.58
N GLY A 169 21.08 13.78 -17.54
CA GLY A 169 21.99 14.90 -17.28
C GLY A 169 22.34 15.13 -15.80
N GLY A 170 22.01 14.21 -14.90
CA GLY A 170 22.42 14.26 -13.49
C GLY A 170 21.67 15.29 -12.65
N LEU A 171 20.52 15.75 -13.14
CA LEU A 171 19.64 16.66 -12.40
C LEU A 171 18.84 15.88 -11.36
N HIS A 172 18.60 16.53 -10.21
CA HIS A 172 17.72 15.98 -9.19
C HIS A 172 16.30 15.85 -9.76
N PHE A 173 15.78 14.63 -9.75
CA PHE A 173 14.46 14.31 -10.26
C PHE A 173 13.43 14.34 -9.13
N THR A 174 12.42 15.21 -9.26
CA THR A 174 11.27 15.22 -8.35
C THR A 174 10.07 14.62 -9.07
N PRO A 175 9.59 13.42 -8.67
CA PRO A 175 8.43 12.81 -9.29
C PRO A 175 7.16 13.62 -9.02
N THR A 176 6.33 13.79 -10.06
CA THR A 176 4.98 14.38 -9.93
C THR A 176 3.91 13.32 -9.72
N GLU A 177 4.18 12.08 -10.15
CA GLU A 177 3.31 10.93 -9.97
C GLU A 177 4.13 9.68 -9.63
N VAL A 178 3.48 8.74 -8.97
CA VAL A 178 4.05 7.43 -8.65
C VAL A 178 3.03 6.38 -9.03
N THR A 179 3.44 5.38 -9.81
CA THR A 179 2.64 4.20 -10.09
C THR A 179 3.41 2.95 -9.70
N MET A 180 2.92 2.19 -8.73
CA MET A 180 3.41 0.85 -8.45
C MET A 180 2.58 -0.18 -9.21
N ILE A 181 3.24 -1.19 -9.76
CA ILE A 181 2.63 -2.28 -10.51
C ILE A 181 3.09 -3.60 -9.91
N ALA A 182 2.14 -4.48 -9.62
CA ALA A 182 2.38 -5.89 -9.33
C ALA A 182 1.61 -6.72 -10.35
N ALA A 183 2.32 -7.44 -11.21
CA ALA A 183 1.72 -8.16 -12.34
C ALA A 183 2.28 -9.57 -12.45
N GLY A 184 1.43 -10.54 -12.77
CA GLY A 184 1.82 -11.94 -12.83
C GLY A 184 0.77 -12.80 -13.53
N ALA A 185 0.95 -14.12 -13.47
CA ALA A 185 -0.02 -15.08 -14.03
C ALA A 185 -1.43 -14.95 -13.41
N LEU A 186 -1.52 -14.43 -12.18
CA LEU A 186 -2.77 -14.22 -11.45
C LEU A 186 -3.50 -12.92 -11.82
N GLY A 187 -2.86 -12.01 -12.53
CA GLY A 187 -3.44 -10.72 -12.93
C GLY A 187 -2.49 -9.55 -12.72
N LYS A 188 -3.04 -8.33 -12.76
CA LYS A 188 -2.29 -7.08 -12.67
C LYS A 188 -2.95 -6.12 -11.69
N MET A 189 -2.17 -5.63 -10.73
CA MET A 189 -2.54 -4.61 -9.75
C MET A 189 -1.74 -3.34 -10.04
N GLU A 190 -2.44 -2.20 -10.10
CA GLU A 190 -1.83 -0.88 -10.24
C GLU A 190 -2.25 0.01 -9.06
N PHE A 191 -1.29 0.78 -8.54
CA PHE A 191 -1.48 1.70 -7.43
C PHE A 191 -0.89 3.05 -7.80
N LYS A 192 -1.72 4.10 -7.83
CA LYS A 192 -1.36 5.41 -8.35
C LYS A 192 -1.46 6.49 -7.28
N TRP A 193 -0.43 7.33 -7.21
CA TRP A 193 -0.37 8.53 -6.39
C TRP A 193 -0.03 9.72 -7.28
N ASP A 194 -0.87 10.74 -7.24
CA ASP A 194 -0.59 12.04 -7.86
C ASP A 194 0.06 12.93 -6.79
N LEU A 195 1.40 13.00 -6.81
CA LEU A 195 2.16 13.73 -5.81
C LEU A 195 1.97 15.24 -5.95
N GLN A 196 1.74 15.72 -7.17
CA GLN A 196 1.50 17.14 -7.42
C GLN A 196 0.16 17.59 -6.84
N ALA A 197 -0.92 16.85 -7.11
CA ALA A 197 -2.23 17.14 -6.53
C ALA A 197 -2.21 17.01 -5.00
N MET A 198 -1.51 16.01 -4.47
CA MET A 198 -1.36 15.82 -3.02
C MET A 198 -0.57 16.95 -2.34
N ALA A 199 0.44 17.51 -3.02
CA ALA A 199 1.19 18.66 -2.53
C ALA A 199 0.36 19.95 -2.56
N ALA A 200 -0.48 20.15 -3.58
CA ALA A 200 -1.34 21.33 -3.72
C ALA A 200 -2.52 21.36 -2.74
N ALA A 201 -2.88 20.22 -2.14
CA ALA A 201 -3.96 20.09 -1.17
C ALA A 201 -3.54 20.33 0.29
N LYS A 202 -2.27 20.69 0.53
CA LYS A 202 -1.73 21.06 1.85
C LYS A 202 -1.97 22.54 2.14
#